data_AF-U1KWE7-F1
#
_entry.id   AF-U1KWE7-F1
#
_cell.length_a   1.000
_cell.length_b   1.000
_cell.length_c   1.000
_cell.angle_alpha   90.00
_cell.angle_beta   90.00
_cell.angle_gamma   90.00
#
_symmetry.space_group_name_H-M   'P 1'
#
loop_
_entity.id
_entity.type
_entity.pdbx_description
1 polymer ?
#
loop_
_entity_poly.entity_id
_entity_poly.type
_entity_poly.pdbx_seq_one_letter_code
_entity_poly.pdbx_strand_id
1 'polypeptide(L)'
;MRDSLEASTIAKEHGFDQHVTCLSEIYAKLRAGATVQSMKSYAIFMEGEVFYALKCVVGEYAIYEGSSGTERKKRLIAQEINPELFYAKYTAFPKGIYVIKDKRRFAIKVESSSDFELLDAEQEVLIFRSLMD
;
A
#
# COMPACT_ATOMS: atom_id res chain seq x y z
N MET A 1 -10.82 -5.05 19.21
CA MET A 1 -9.92 -4.72 20.37
C MET A 1 -8.77 -5.71 20.53
N ARG A 2 -8.92 -6.99 20.16
CA ARG A 2 -7.79 -7.96 20.14
C ARG A 2 -6.69 -7.58 19.14
N ASP A 3 -7.11 -7.21 17.93
CA ASP A 3 -6.23 -6.98 16.78
C ASP A 3 -5.24 -5.80 17.00
N SER A 4 -5.68 -4.73 17.68
CA SER A 4 -4.80 -3.57 17.96
C SER A 4 -3.77 -3.85 19.06
N LEU A 5 -4.09 -4.71 20.03
CA LEU A 5 -3.13 -5.09 21.08
C LEU A 5 -2.05 -6.02 20.53
N GLU A 6 -2.44 -6.95 19.64
CA GLU A 6 -1.53 -7.82 18.90
C GLU A 6 -0.63 -6.99 17.98
N ALA A 7 -1.22 -6.07 17.20
CA ALA A 7 -0.45 -5.16 16.35
C ALA A 7 0.56 -4.29 17.12
N SER A 8 0.16 -3.79 18.30
CA SER A 8 1.04 -3.02 19.17
C SER A 8 2.19 -3.86 19.72
N THR A 9 1.93 -5.12 20.07
CA THR A 9 2.96 -6.05 20.56
C THR A 9 3.98 -6.35 19.46
N ILE A 10 3.51 -6.75 18.27
CA ILE A 10 4.40 -7.10 17.16
C ILE A 10 5.20 -5.87 16.69
N ALA A 11 4.58 -4.69 16.64
CA ALA A 11 5.30 -3.45 16.32
C ALA A 11 6.47 -3.22 17.29
N LYS A 12 6.24 -3.37 18.61
CA LYS A 12 7.30 -3.21 19.62
C LYS A 12 8.39 -4.27 19.51
N GLU A 13 8.03 -5.53 19.27
CA GLU A 13 9.00 -6.62 19.11
C GLU A 13 9.96 -6.39 17.94
N HIS A 14 9.48 -5.78 16.86
CA HIS A 14 10.29 -5.43 15.71
C HIS A 14 10.89 -4.00 15.78
N GLY A 15 10.78 -3.30 16.92
CA GLY A 15 11.41 -2.00 17.16
C GLY A 15 10.70 -0.79 16.51
N PHE A 16 9.41 -0.89 16.22
CA PHE A 16 8.60 0.20 15.69
C PHE A 16 7.92 1.01 16.81
N ASP A 17 8.03 2.33 16.71
CA ASP A 17 7.45 3.26 17.69
C ASP A 17 5.93 3.43 17.55
N GLN A 18 5.40 3.16 16.35
CA GLN A 18 3.99 3.32 16.02
C GLN A 18 3.49 2.16 15.14
N HIS A 19 2.21 1.85 15.28
CA HIS A 19 1.50 0.97 14.36
C HIS A 19 0.28 1.68 13.79
N VAL A 20 -0.09 1.31 12.57
CA VAL A 20 -1.36 1.69 11.94
C VAL A 20 -2.04 0.44 11.40
N THR A 21 -3.36 0.40 11.49
CA THR A 21 -4.16 -0.73 11.02
C THR A 21 -4.86 -0.42 9.69
N CYS A 22 -4.69 0.80 9.17
CA CYS A 22 -5.32 1.23 7.94
C CYS A 22 -4.40 2.16 7.12
N LEU A 23 -4.23 1.83 5.83
CA LEU A 23 -3.50 2.68 4.87
C LEU A 23 -4.07 4.09 4.74
N SER A 24 -5.36 4.29 5.08
CA SER A 24 -5.96 5.62 5.09
C SER A 24 -5.27 6.59 6.02
N GLU A 25 -4.75 6.10 7.14
CA GLU A 25 -4.05 6.90 8.15
C GLU A 25 -2.68 7.34 7.64
N ILE A 26 -1.94 6.45 6.96
CA ILE A 26 -0.68 6.80 6.29
C ILE A 26 -0.88 7.94 5.30
N TYR A 27 -1.89 7.82 4.44
CA TYR A 27 -2.19 8.85 3.46
C TYR A 27 -2.72 10.15 4.07
N ALA A 28 -3.37 10.09 5.23
CA ALA A 28 -3.77 11.28 5.97
C ALA A 28 -2.54 12.01 6.55
N LYS A 29 -1.59 11.27 7.14
CA LYS A 29 -0.33 11.83 7.66
C LYS A 29 0.52 12.48 6.56
N LEU A 30 0.62 11.85 5.39
CA LEU A 30 1.28 12.47 4.22
C LEU A 30 0.63 13.79 3.81
N ARG A 31 -0.70 13.85 3.73
CA ARG A 31 -1.42 15.10 3.43
C ARG A 31 -1.22 16.17 4.50
N ALA A 32 -0.97 15.76 5.74
CA ALA A 32 -0.64 16.66 6.84
C ALA A 32 0.84 17.08 6.86
N GLY A 33 1.66 16.63 5.89
CA GLY A 33 3.07 17.02 5.75
C GLY A 33 4.08 16.05 6.36
N ALA A 34 3.67 14.87 6.84
CA ALA A 34 4.62 13.84 7.26
C ALA A 34 5.53 13.42 6.09
N THR A 35 6.80 13.16 6.39
CA THR A 35 7.75 12.67 5.39
C THR A 35 7.77 11.15 5.37
N VAL A 36 8.14 10.54 4.23
CA VAL A 36 8.36 9.08 4.17
C VAL A 36 9.37 8.63 5.21
N GLN A 37 10.46 9.38 5.40
CA GLN A 37 11.48 9.06 6.39
C GLN A 37 10.90 8.96 7.81
N SER A 38 10.02 9.90 8.20
CA SER A 38 9.37 9.88 9.51
C SER A 38 8.40 8.71 9.69
N MET A 39 7.88 8.13 8.61
CA MET A 39 6.93 7.02 8.65
C MET A 39 7.60 5.66 8.45
N LYS A 40 8.92 5.59 8.21
CA LYS A 40 9.66 4.31 8.18
C LYS A 40 9.66 3.60 9.54
N SER A 41 9.38 4.32 10.62
CA SER A 41 9.21 3.77 11.97
C SER A 41 7.80 3.22 12.22
N TYR A 42 6.94 3.16 11.21
CA TYR A 42 5.57 2.68 11.37
C TYR A 42 5.45 1.25 10.84
N ALA A 43 4.86 0.37 11.66
CA ALA A 43 4.36 -0.92 11.20
C ALA A 43 2.91 -0.78 10.71
N ILE A 44 2.61 -1.32 9.53
CA ILE A 44 1.28 -1.30 8.90
C ILE A 44 0.70 -2.72 8.92
N PHE A 45 -0.41 -2.90 9.59
CA PHE A 45 -1.10 -4.17 9.73
C PHE A 45 -2.26 -4.25 8.74
N MET A 46 -2.20 -5.21 7.82
CA MET A 46 -3.19 -5.41 6.75
C MET A 46 -3.99 -6.68 7.05
N GLU A 47 -5.05 -6.57 7.86
CA GLU A 47 -5.78 -7.74 8.39
C GLU A 47 -7.12 -8.06 7.71
N GLY A 48 -7.73 -7.10 7.00
CA GLY A 48 -8.93 -7.31 6.20
C GLY A 48 -9.87 -6.11 6.12
N GLU A 49 -10.74 -6.11 5.11
CA GLU A 49 -11.75 -5.12 4.68
C GLU A 49 -11.30 -3.98 3.75
N VAL A 50 -10.03 -3.55 3.76
CA VAL A 50 -9.56 -2.60 2.75
C VAL A 50 -9.15 -3.35 1.47
N PHE A 51 -10.08 -3.47 0.52
CA PHE A 51 -9.85 -4.11 -0.77
C PHE A 51 -8.84 -3.31 -1.61
N TYR A 52 -7.55 -3.61 -1.45
CA TYR A 52 -6.52 -3.30 -2.43
C TYR A 52 -6.42 -4.47 -3.39
N ALA A 53 -6.66 -4.20 -4.67
CA ALA A 53 -6.64 -5.21 -5.72
C ALA A 53 -5.53 -4.87 -6.72
N LEU A 54 -4.85 -5.91 -7.24
CA LEU A 54 -3.79 -5.72 -8.22
C LEU A 54 -4.35 -5.00 -9.45
N LYS A 55 -3.76 -3.85 -9.75
CA LYS A 55 -4.08 -3.03 -10.91
C LYS A 55 -3.14 -3.33 -12.07
N CYS A 56 -1.84 -3.35 -11.81
CA CYS A 56 -0.83 -3.65 -12.82
C CYS A 56 0.51 -4.04 -12.16
N VAL A 57 1.43 -4.53 -13.00
CA VAL A 57 2.83 -4.75 -12.65
C VAL A 57 3.68 -3.79 -13.49
N VAL A 58 4.62 -3.09 -12.85
CA VAL A 58 5.53 -2.13 -13.50
C VAL A 58 6.96 -2.44 -13.06
N GLY A 59 7.75 -3.03 -13.96
CA GLY A 59 9.09 -3.52 -13.62
C GLY A 59 9.03 -4.57 -12.52
N GLU A 60 9.73 -4.33 -11.41
CA GLU A 60 9.81 -5.22 -10.25
C GLU A 60 8.73 -4.93 -9.19
N TYR A 61 7.72 -4.12 -9.52
CA TYR A 61 6.69 -3.69 -8.58
C TYR A 61 5.28 -4.13 -9.01
N ALA A 62 4.57 -4.77 -8.09
CA ALA A 62 3.14 -4.97 -8.16
C ALA A 62 2.41 -3.76 -7.58
N ILE A 63 1.54 -3.15 -8.38
CA ILE A 63 0.78 -1.95 -8.01
C ILE A 63 -0.67 -2.32 -7.71
N TYR A 64 -1.12 -1.98 -6.51
CA TYR A 64 -2.47 -2.26 -6.04
C TYR A 64 -3.27 -0.98 -5.87
N GLU A 65 -4.56 -1.04 -6.19
CA GLU A 65 -5.50 0.08 -6.06
C GLU A 65 -6.55 -0.24 -5.00
N GLY A 66 -6.73 0.68 -4.04
CA GLY A 66 -7.75 0.58 -3.02
C GLY A 66 -9.12 0.97 -3.55
N SER A 67 -10.13 0.10 -3.38
CA SER A 67 -11.53 0.43 -3.65
C SER A 67 -12.15 1.16 -2.45
N SER A 68 -12.25 2.49 -2.50
CA SER A 68 -13.10 3.22 -1.56
C SER A 68 -14.49 3.43 -2.20
N GLY A 69 -15.54 2.96 -1.52
CA GLY A 69 -16.93 2.94 -2.02
C GLY A 69 -17.59 4.31 -2.27
N THR A 70 -16.85 5.42 -2.16
CA THR A 70 -17.31 6.77 -2.49
C THR A 70 -16.10 7.61 -2.85
N GLU A 71 -15.78 7.75 -4.15
CA GLU A 71 -14.95 8.77 -4.86
C GLU A 71 -13.69 9.39 -4.20
N ARG A 72 -13.27 8.95 -3.02
CA ARG A 72 -12.12 9.47 -2.27
C ARG A 72 -10.89 8.81 -2.82
N LYS A 73 -10.39 9.39 -3.91
CA LYS A 73 -9.07 9.19 -4.54
C LYS A 73 -8.57 7.76 -4.41
N LYS A 74 -8.79 6.96 -5.46
CA LYS A 74 -8.13 5.65 -5.66
C LYS A 74 -6.67 5.75 -5.20
N ARG A 75 -6.36 5.15 -4.05
CA ARG A 75 -5.02 5.18 -3.48
C ARG A 75 -4.26 4.01 -4.07
N LEU A 76 -3.05 4.27 -4.51
CA LEU A 76 -2.17 3.26 -5.08
C LEU A 76 -1.12 2.88 -4.05
N ILE A 77 -0.75 1.62 -3.98
CA ILE A 77 0.41 1.16 -3.22
C ILE A 77 1.23 0.24 -4.10
N ALA A 78 2.53 0.18 -3.86
CA ALA A 78 3.45 -0.69 -4.55
C ALA A 78 4.03 -1.72 -3.59
N GLN A 79 4.28 -2.92 -4.06
CA GLN A 79 5.05 -3.96 -3.38
C GLN A 79 6.08 -4.50 -4.35
N GLU A 80 7.28 -4.80 -3.87
CA GLU A 80 8.24 -5.57 -4.66
C GLU A 80 7.67 -6.95 -4.98
N ILE A 81 7.83 -7.39 -6.22
CA ILE A 81 7.35 -8.70 -6.68
C ILE A 81 8.05 -9.78 -5.87
N ASN A 82 7.27 -10.62 -5.20
CA ASN A 82 7.74 -11.89 -4.68
C ASN A 82 7.60 -12.93 -5.82
N PRO A 83 8.72 -13.52 -6.31
CA PRO A 83 8.68 -14.48 -7.41
C PRO A 83 7.91 -15.76 -7.09
N GLU A 84 7.64 -16.05 -5.81
CA GLU A 84 6.84 -17.20 -5.37
C GLU A 84 5.33 -16.95 -5.48
N LEU A 85 4.91 -15.70 -5.70
CA LEU A 85 3.51 -15.31 -5.78
C LEU A 85 3.03 -15.18 -7.23
N PHE A 86 1.75 -15.53 -7.43
CA PHE A 86 1.07 -15.35 -8.70
C PHE A 86 0.32 -14.01 -8.75
N TYR A 87 0.65 -13.17 -9.74
CA TYR A 87 0.07 -11.84 -9.93
C TYR A 87 -0.95 -11.83 -11.07
N ALA A 88 -2.23 -12.01 -10.74
CA ALA A 88 -3.34 -11.88 -11.67
C ALA A 88 -4.14 -10.61 -11.41
N LYS A 89 -4.89 -10.17 -12.43
CA LYS A 89 -5.80 -9.02 -12.30
C LYS A 89 -6.72 -9.26 -11.09
N TYR A 90 -6.84 -8.24 -10.25
CA TYR A 90 -7.63 -8.29 -9.00
C TYR A 90 -7.10 -9.22 -7.91
N THR A 91 -5.89 -9.79 -8.02
CA THR A 91 -5.22 -10.44 -6.88
C THR A 91 -5.20 -9.47 -5.70
N ALA A 92 -5.74 -9.90 -4.56
CA ALA A 92 -5.81 -9.07 -3.37
C ALA A 92 -4.39 -8.78 -2.85
N PHE A 93 -4.19 -7.59 -2.29
CA PHE A 93 -2.98 -7.29 -1.55
C PHE A 93 -2.84 -8.29 -0.39
N PRO A 94 -1.69 -8.96 -0.22
CA PRO A 94 -1.58 -10.02 0.78
C PRO A 94 -1.77 -9.47 2.19
N LYS A 95 -2.43 -10.26 3.05
CA LYS A 95 -2.51 -9.93 4.47
C LYS A 95 -1.13 -10.04 5.10
N GLY A 96 -0.88 -9.23 6.13
CA GLY A 96 0.39 -9.28 6.85
C GLY A 96 0.80 -7.93 7.40
N ILE A 97 2.06 -7.86 7.82
CA ILE A 97 2.64 -6.68 8.45
C ILE A 97 3.65 -6.11 7.47
N TYR A 98 3.55 -4.82 7.24
CA TYR A 98 4.31 -4.10 6.24
C TYR A 98 4.99 -2.89 6.83
N VAL A 99 6.05 -2.45 6.15
CA VAL A 99 6.71 -1.16 6.41
C VAL A 99 6.81 -0.37 5.12
N ILE A 100 6.87 0.95 5.25
CA ILE A 100 7.16 1.82 4.12
C ILE A 100 8.66 1.75 3.84
N LYS A 101 9.03 1.23 2.67
CA LYS A 101 10.42 1.18 2.22
C LYS A 101 10.84 2.52 1.61
N ASP A 102 10.01 3.04 0.70
CA ASP A 102 10.27 4.28 -0.03
C ASP A 102 9.00 4.81 -0.71
N LYS A 103 9.14 5.83 -1.55
CA LYS A 103 8.14 6.27 -2.53
C LYS A 103 8.77 6.44 -3.91
N ARG A 104 8.02 6.15 -4.96
CA ARG A 104 8.49 6.29 -6.34
C ARG A 104 7.36 6.77 -7.25
N ARG A 105 7.72 7.47 -8.32
CA ARG A 105 6.79 7.83 -9.38
C ARG A 105 6.66 6.70 -10.40
N PHE A 106 5.43 6.32 -10.70
CA PHE A 106 5.11 5.27 -11.67
C PHE A 106 4.20 5.84 -12.77
N ALA A 107 4.51 5.54 -14.02
CA ALA A 107 3.59 5.77 -15.13
C ALA A 107 2.48 4.70 -15.08
N ILE A 108 1.29 5.10 -14.61
CA ILE A 108 0.17 4.16 -14.37
C ILE A 108 -0.97 4.53 -15.30
N LYS A 109 -1.29 3.64 -16.24
CA LYS A 109 -2.47 3.79 -17.10
C LYS A 109 -3.72 3.52 -16.27
N VAL A 110 -4.64 4.46 -16.24
CA VAL A 110 -5.96 4.28 -15.61
C VAL A 110 -6.90 3.71 -16.66
N GLU A 111 -7.46 2.54 -16.41
CA GLU A 111 -8.49 1.93 -17.26
C GLU A 111 -9.81 2.72 -17.05
N SER A 112 -10.16 3.60 -17.99
CA SER A 112 -11.53 4.14 -18.13
C SER A 112 -12.27 3.38 -19.22
N SER A 113 -13.57 3.16 -19.03
CA SER A 113 -14.42 2.19 -19.72
C SER A 113 -14.71 2.45 -21.22
N SER A 114 -14.13 3.46 -21.83
CA SER A 114 -14.37 3.80 -23.23
C SER A 114 -13.27 4.76 -23.69
N ASP A 115 -12.47 4.31 -24.65
CA ASP A 115 -11.37 5.03 -25.31
C ASP A 115 -10.25 5.49 -24.37
N PHE A 116 -9.17 4.69 -24.35
CA PHE A 116 -7.99 4.92 -23.54
C PHE A 116 -7.25 6.18 -24.01
N GLU A 117 -7.44 7.30 -23.33
CA GLU A 117 -6.42 8.35 -23.31
C GLU A 117 -5.26 7.90 -22.41
N LEU A 118 -4.04 7.94 -22.97
CA LEU A 118 -2.82 7.94 -22.17
C LEU A 118 -2.83 9.22 -21.32
N LEU A 119 -3.33 9.13 -20.09
CA LEU A 119 -2.92 10.08 -19.07
C LEU A 119 -1.45 9.78 -18.77
N ASP A 120 -0.53 10.51 -19.43
CA ASP A 120 0.88 10.62 -19.06
C ASP A 120 0.98 11.32 -17.69
N ALA A 121 0.50 10.63 -16.67
CA ALA A 121 0.47 11.11 -15.30
C ALA A 121 1.25 10.11 -14.45
N GLU A 122 2.53 10.40 -14.28
CA GLU A 122 3.33 9.74 -13.25
C GLU A 122 2.72 9.99 -11.87
N GLN A 123 2.28 8.92 -11.21
CA GLN A 123 1.74 8.98 -9.85
C GLN A 123 2.82 8.61 -8.84
N GLU A 124 2.96 9.43 -7.80
CA GLU A 124 3.78 9.08 -6.64
C GLU A 124 3.07 8.00 -5.82
N VAL A 125 3.73 6.85 -5.67
CA VAL A 125 3.20 5.67 -4.99
C VAL A 125 4.17 5.26 -3.88
N LEU A 126 3.63 4.97 -2.70
CA LEU A 126 4.38 4.41 -1.58
C LEU A 126 4.71 2.94 -1.83
N ILE A 127 5.95 2.56 -1.56
CA ILE A 127 6.45 1.19 -1.68
C ILE A 127 6.44 0.56 -0.30
N PHE A 128 5.76 -0.57 -0.18
CA PHE A 128 5.66 -1.37 1.03
C PHE A 128 6.51 -2.64 0.90
N ARG A 129 7.09 -3.06 2.01
CA ARG A 129 7.81 -4.33 2.16
C ARG A 129 7.15 -5.14 3.27
N SER A 130 6.98 -6.45 3.07
CA SER A 130 6.57 -7.35 4.16
C SER A 130 7.64 -7.41 5.24
N LEU A 131 7.24 -7.46 6.50
CA LEU A 131 8.11 -7.73 7.65
C LEU A 131 8.19 -9.21 8.00
N MET A 132 7.16 -9.98 7.61
CA MET A 132 7.13 -11.43 7.80
C MET A 132 7.33 -12.05 6.42
N ASP A 133 8.51 -12.61 6.20
CA ASP A 133 8.76 -13.65 5.20
C ASP A 133 8.52 -15.01 5.87
#